data_AF-A0A4R2KY75-F1
#
_entry.id   AF-A0A4R2KY75-F1
#
_cell.length_a   1.000
_cell.length_b   1.000
_cell.length_c   1.000
_cell.angle_alpha   90.00
_cell.angle_beta   90.00
_cell.angle_gamma   90.00
#
_symmetry.space_group_name_H-M   'P 1'
#
loop_
_entity.id
_entity.type
_entity.pdbx_description
1 polymer ?
#
loop_
_entity_poly.entity_id
_entity_poly.type
_entity_poly.pdbx_seq_one_letter_code
_entity_poly.pdbx_strand_id
1 'polypeptide(L)'
;MACSCMTRRGFLATTAAGSVLSLSGCVGAPPAMVSSYEVEAMGLQAWSELRAQVPLSRETAYRSTLDQVSRRLLVHAGETPEAWEVQVFASPEVNAFALPGRKIGVYEGMFRVARSADHLAAVVGHEIGHLSANHPQERISAEVATDTALQLVGGLLGARNVGNADVITAALGLGAQVGLLLPYSRNQELEADAFGLRAMAGAGYDARQALDLWRRMELEGGARGPEFLATHPAPAARIDAMQQVLATLPA
;
A
#
# COMPACT_ATOMS: atom_id res chain seq x y z
N MET A 1 57.84 -51.43 27.86
CA MET A 1 56.98 -50.75 28.85
C MET A 1 55.54 -51.09 28.53
N ALA A 2 54.93 -51.88 29.40
CA ALA A 2 53.54 -52.29 29.35
C ALA A 2 52.71 -51.40 30.28
N CYS A 3 51.45 -51.12 29.94
CA CYS A 3 50.33 -51.21 30.88
C CYS A 3 48.98 -51.22 30.14
N SER A 4 48.22 -52.31 30.32
CA SER A 4 46.78 -52.41 30.07
C SER A 4 45.98 -51.71 31.17
N CYS A 5 44.80 -51.18 30.87
CA CYS A 5 43.50 -51.75 31.32
C CYS A 5 42.29 -50.86 30.99
N MET A 6 41.18 -51.54 30.70
CA MET A 6 39.85 -51.05 30.33
C MET A 6 39.00 -50.48 31.49
N THR A 7 37.90 -49.83 31.07
CA THR A 7 36.55 -49.68 31.67
C THR A 7 36.24 -48.29 32.24
N ARG A 8 35.01 -47.73 32.12
CA ARG A 8 33.67 -48.32 32.11
C ARG A 8 32.62 -47.28 31.63
N ARG A 9 31.60 -47.74 30.89
CA ARG A 9 30.29 -47.08 30.61
C ARG A 9 30.36 -45.87 29.65
N GLY A 10 29.58 -45.76 28.58
CA GLY A 10 28.44 -46.51 28.09
C GLY A 10 27.61 -45.56 27.22
N PHE A 11 27.11 -46.07 26.09
CA PHE A 11 25.88 -45.59 25.42
C PHE A 11 25.82 -44.10 25.01
N LEU A 12 25.95 -43.82 23.71
CA LEU A 12 24.81 -43.56 22.82
C LEU A 12 25.27 -42.92 21.50
N ALA A 13 24.93 -43.60 20.42
CA ALA A 13 24.81 -43.01 19.11
C ALA A 13 23.77 -41.89 19.15
N THR A 14 24.16 -40.66 18.80
CA THR A 14 23.22 -39.61 18.42
C THR A 14 23.38 -39.37 16.92
N THR A 15 22.49 -40.01 16.17
CA THR A 15 22.09 -39.60 14.83
C THR A 15 21.74 -38.11 14.87
N ALA A 16 22.51 -37.28 14.15
CA ALA A 16 22.14 -35.91 13.86
C ALA A 16 20.93 -35.92 12.91
N ALA A 17 19.73 -36.05 13.47
CA ALA A 17 18.51 -35.67 12.80
C ALA A 17 18.52 -34.14 12.72
N GLY A 18 18.90 -33.61 11.56
CA GLY A 18 18.71 -32.20 11.22
C GLY A 18 17.21 -31.91 11.20
N SER A 19 16.68 -31.45 12.33
CA SER A 19 15.35 -30.90 12.41
C SER A 19 15.31 -29.64 11.54
N VAL A 20 14.81 -29.78 10.32
CA VAL A 20 14.28 -28.65 9.56
C VAL A 20 13.13 -28.11 10.39
N LEU A 21 13.40 -27.05 11.15
CA LEU A 21 12.36 -26.22 11.75
C LEU A 21 11.63 -25.54 10.60
N SER A 22 10.65 -26.24 10.04
CA SER A 22 9.60 -25.64 9.23
C SER A 22 8.82 -24.71 10.14
N LEU A 23 9.27 -23.46 10.22
CA LEU A 23 8.46 -22.35 10.70
C LEU A 23 7.31 -22.18 9.70
N SER A 24 6.26 -22.98 9.86
CA SER A 24 4.92 -22.63 9.39
C SER A 24 4.42 -21.50 10.28
N GLY A 25 5.08 -20.35 10.19
CA GLY A 25 4.55 -19.10 10.71
C GLY A 25 3.44 -18.68 9.78
N CYS A 26 2.26 -18.41 10.33
CA CYS A 26 1.32 -17.52 9.67
C CYS A 26 2.12 -16.28 9.28
N VAL A 27 2.25 -15.99 7.98
CA VAL A 27 2.78 -14.69 7.53
C VAL A 27 1.70 -13.67 7.88
N GLY A 28 1.60 -13.32 9.16
CA GLY A 28 0.89 -12.15 9.62
C GLY A 28 1.67 -10.92 9.18
N ALA A 29 0.97 -9.80 8.97
CA ALA A 29 1.61 -8.53 8.72
C ALA A 29 2.70 -8.27 9.78
N PRO A 30 3.87 -7.70 9.40
CA PRO A 30 4.90 -7.37 10.37
C PRO A 30 4.31 -6.46 11.47
N PRO A 31 4.77 -6.59 12.73
CA PRO A 31 4.27 -5.74 13.81
C PRO A 31 4.45 -4.26 13.43
N ALA A 32 3.41 -3.46 13.67
CA ALA A 32 3.46 -2.03 13.39
C ALA A 32 4.59 -1.38 14.20
N MET A 33 5.61 -0.90 13.49
CA MET A 33 6.79 -0.27 14.09
C MET A 33 6.55 1.21 14.38
N VAL A 34 5.52 1.79 13.75
CA VAL A 34 5.08 3.18 13.92
C VAL A 34 3.62 3.22 14.36
N SER A 35 3.27 4.18 15.23
CA SER A 35 1.89 4.31 15.69
C SER A 35 0.98 4.89 14.61
N SER A 36 -0.33 4.63 14.70
CA SER A 36 -1.30 5.20 13.75
C SER A 36 -1.40 6.72 13.84
N TYR A 37 -1.20 7.26 15.04
CA TYR A 37 -1.15 8.71 15.28
C TYR A 37 0.01 9.38 14.55
N GLU A 38 1.21 8.81 14.62
CA GLU A 38 2.38 9.34 13.90
C GLU A 38 2.18 9.28 12.39
N VAL A 39 1.68 8.14 11.88
CA VAL A 39 1.40 7.95 10.46
C VAL A 39 0.32 8.93 9.96
N GLU A 40 -0.73 9.17 10.74
CA GLU A 40 -1.73 10.19 10.46
C GLU A 40 -1.12 11.60 10.40
N ALA A 41 -0.30 11.98 11.38
CA ALA A 41 0.38 13.27 11.40
C ALA A 41 1.26 13.49 10.16
N MET A 42 1.99 12.46 9.71
CA MET A 42 2.76 12.51 8.46
C MET A 42 1.86 12.73 7.25
N GLY A 43 0.73 12.02 7.16
CA GLY A 43 -0.22 12.17 6.05
C GLY A 43 -0.80 13.58 5.98
N LEU A 44 -1.13 14.18 7.12
CA LEU A 44 -1.62 15.56 7.21
C LEU A 44 -0.56 16.59 6.79
N GLN A 45 0.70 16.37 7.18
CA GLN A 45 1.81 17.22 6.74
C GLN A 45 2.03 17.12 5.23
N ALA A 46 2.13 15.90 4.68
CA ALA A 46 2.32 15.67 3.26
C ALA A 46 1.17 16.27 2.42
N TRP A 47 -0.06 16.20 2.91
CA TRP A 47 -1.21 16.84 2.28
C TRP A 47 -1.10 18.36 2.22
N SER A 48 -0.67 18.99 3.33
CA SER A 48 -0.44 20.43 3.39
C SER A 48 0.66 20.88 2.41
N GLU A 49 1.77 20.15 2.37
CA GLU A 49 2.90 20.41 1.46
C GLU A 49 2.50 20.25 -0.01
N LEU A 50 1.75 19.18 -0.33
CA LEU A 50 1.25 18.96 -1.68
C LEU A 50 0.36 20.11 -2.13
N ARG A 51 -0.59 20.56 -1.29
CA ARG A 51 -1.48 21.68 -1.61
C ARG A 51 -0.76 23.01 -1.79
N ALA A 52 0.42 23.18 -1.20
CA ALA A 52 1.26 24.35 -1.41
C ALA A 52 2.00 24.31 -2.76
N GLN A 53 2.30 23.12 -3.28
CA GLN A 53 3.08 22.92 -4.50
C GLN A 53 2.21 22.71 -5.74
N VAL A 54 1.12 21.95 -5.59
CA VAL A 54 0.22 21.57 -6.68
C VAL A 54 -1.16 22.19 -6.39
N PRO A 55 -1.63 23.15 -7.21
CA PRO A 55 -2.93 23.77 -7.01
C PRO A 55 -4.06 22.77 -7.27
N LEU A 56 -5.22 23.02 -6.67
CA LEU A 56 -6.43 22.28 -6.97
C LEU A 56 -6.88 22.55 -8.40
N SER A 57 -7.49 21.53 -9.03
CA SER A 57 -8.08 21.64 -10.35
C SER A 57 -9.13 22.75 -10.43
N ARG A 58 -9.17 23.44 -11.56
CA ARG A 58 -10.23 24.41 -11.89
C ARG A 58 -11.39 23.77 -12.66
N GLU A 59 -11.24 22.52 -13.08
CA GLU A 59 -12.24 21.78 -13.85
C GLU A 59 -13.40 21.35 -12.94
N THR A 60 -14.51 22.08 -13.03
CA THR A 60 -15.70 21.84 -12.20
C THR A 60 -16.33 20.47 -12.46
N ALA A 61 -16.26 19.98 -13.70
CA ALA A 61 -16.74 18.65 -14.06
C ALA A 61 -15.96 17.55 -13.32
N TYR A 62 -14.62 17.60 -13.33
CA TYR A 62 -13.78 16.62 -12.65
C TYR A 62 -14.04 16.59 -11.15
N ARG A 63 -14.11 17.77 -10.54
CA ARG A 63 -14.38 17.92 -9.11
C ARG A 63 -15.77 17.42 -8.72
N SER A 64 -16.80 17.74 -9.51
CA SER A 64 -18.16 17.30 -9.24
C SER A 64 -18.33 15.79 -9.40
N THR A 65 -17.74 15.20 -10.43
CA THR A 65 -17.77 13.75 -10.62
C THR A 65 -17.01 13.03 -9.50
N LEU A 66 -15.83 13.52 -9.11
CA LEU A 66 -15.06 12.93 -8.01
C LEU A 66 -15.81 13.00 -6.68
N ASP A 67 -16.42 14.14 -6.35
CA ASP A 67 -17.21 14.31 -5.12
C ASP A 67 -18.40 13.34 -5.08
N GLN A 68 -19.17 13.24 -6.17
CA GLN A 68 -20.31 12.32 -6.24
C GLN A 68 -19.88 10.85 -6.07
N VAL A 69 -18.80 10.46 -6.76
CA VAL A 69 -18.28 9.09 -6.70
C VAL A 69 -17.73 8.75 -5.32
N SER A 70 -16.88 9.61 -4.76
CA SER A 70 -16.25 9.36 -3.46
C SER A 70 -17.28 9.30 -2.34
N ARG A 71 -18.24 10.24 -2.29
CA ARG A 71 -19.29 10.24 -1.27
C ARG A 71 -20.13 8.97 -1.31
N ARG A 72 -20.51 8.49 -2.51
CA ARG A 72 -21.31 7.27 -2.66
C ARG A 72 -20.55 6.02 -2.20
N LEU A 73 -19.26 5.92 -2.52
CA LEU A 73 -18.40 4.83 -2.06
C LEU A 73 -18.19 4.87 -0.54
N LEU A 74 -17.91 6.05 0.03
CA LEU A 74 -17.67 6.23 1.47
C LEU A 74 -18.91 5.88 2.29
N VAL A 75 -20.09 6.33 1.88
CA VAL A 75 -21.35 5.94 2.55
C VAL A 75 -21.54 4.42 2.53
N HIS A 76 -21.26 3.77 1.39
CA HIS A 76 -21.37 2.32 1.31
C HIS A 76 -20.34 1.60 2.18
N ALA A 77 -19.12 2.13 2.28
CA ALA A 77 -18.07 1.62 3.15
C ALA A 77 -18.33 1.85 4.66
N GLY A 78 -19.45 2.50 5.03
CA GLY A 78 -19.76 2.83 6.43
C GLY A 78 -18.98 4.03 6.98
N GLU A 79 -18.33 4.80 6.10
CA GLU A 79 -17.58 6.00 6.45
C GLU A 79 -18.47 7.25 6.46
N THR A 80 -18.05 8.27 7.19
CA THR A 80 -18.68 9.60 7.15
C THR A 80 -17.98 10.44 6.07
N PRO A 81 -18.61 10.74 4.92
CA PRO A 81 -17.91 11.40 3.82
C PRO A 81 -17.30 12.75 4.18
N GLU A 82 -17.91 13.49 5.11
CA GLU A 82 -17.44 14.80 5.58
C GLU A 82 -16.13 14.71 6.38
N ALA A 83 -15.76 13.53 6.87
CA ALA A 83 -14.47 13.29 7.54
C ALA A 83 -13.32 13.04 6.55
N TRP A 84 -13.63 12.90 5.26
CA TRP A 84 -12.66 12.64 4.20
C TRP A 84 -12.42 13.90 3.37
N GLU A 85 -11.17 14.12 2.96
CA GLU A 85 -10.82 15.19 2.02
C GLU A 85 -10.38 14.54 0.71
N VAL A 86 -11.27 14.57 -0.28
CA VAL A 86 -11.06 13.97 -1.60
C VAL A 86 -11.00 15.08 -2.64
N GLN A 87 -9.85 15.27 -3.30
CA GLN A 87 -9.61 16.44 -4.15
C GLN A 87 -8.98 16.09 -5.49
N VAL A 88 -9.30 16.91 -6.51
CA VAL A 88 -8.62 16.88 -7.81
C VAL A 88 -7.50 17.92 -7.81
N PHE A 89 -6.28 17.52 -8.16
CA PHE A 89 -5.12 18.40 -8.31
C PHE A 89 -4.81 18.65 -9.78
N ALA A 90 -4.39 19.87 -10.10
CA ALA A 90 -4.08 20.33 -11.44
C ALA A 90 -2.71 19.79 -11.93
N SER A 91 -2.65 18.50 -12.20
CA SER A 91 -1.48 17.80 -12.73
C SER A 91 -1.86 16.97 -13.96
N PRO A 92 -1.07 17.01 -15.05
CA PRO A 92 -1.33 16.24 -16.26
C PRO A 92 -1.00 14.73 -16.12
N GLU A 93 -0.34 14.36 -15.02
CA GLU A 93 0.02 12.98 -14.70
C GLU A 93 -1.23 12.12 -14.47
N VAL A 94 -1.18 10.88 -14.97
CA VAL A 94 -2.22 9.87 -14.72
C VAL A 94 -1.90 9.22 -13.38
N ASN A 95 -2.42 9.80 -12.30
CA ASN A 95 -2.21 9.28 -10.96
C ASN A 95 -3.39 9.56 -10.00
N ALA A 96 -3.46 8.75 -8.96
CA ALA A 96 -4.27 8.94 -7.77
C ALA A 96 -3.51 8.35 -6.57
N PHE A 97 -3.83 8.80 -5.36
CA PHE A 97 -3.15 8.31 -4.16
C PHE A 97 -4.01 8.55 -2.92
N ALA A 98 -3.75 7.73 -1.89
CA ALA A 98 -4.30 7.87 -0.57
C ALA A 98 -3.20 8.19 0.46
N LEU A 99 -3.44 9.20 1.30
CA LEU A 99 -2.59 9.50 2.46
C LEU A 99 -3.35 9.22 3.76
N PRO A 100 -2.61 8.83 4.83
CA PRO A 100 -3.16 8.78 6.18
C PRO A 100 -3.92 10.05 6.56
N GLY A 101 -4.92 9.92 7.43
CA GLY A 101 -5.80 11.04 7.79
C GLY A 101 -6.91 11.29 6.77
N ARG A 102 -7.35 10.25 6.05
CA ARG A 102 -8.51 10.27 5.14
C ARG A 102 -8.37 11.25 4.00
N LYS A 103 -7.19 11.29 3.38
CA LYS A 103 -6.90 12.17 2.25
C LYS A 103 -6.77 11.34 0.98
N ILE A 104 -7.52 11.69 -0.06
CA ILE A 104 -7.38 11.08 -1.38
C ILE A 104 -7.17 12.19 -2.41
N GLY A 105 -6.09 12.09 -3.18
CA GLY A 105 -5.83 12.97 -4.31
C GLY A 105 -6.00 12.24 -5.63
N VAL A 106 -6.58 12.92 -6.61
CA VAL A 106 -6.65 12.45 -8.00
C VAL A 106 -6.09 13.55 -8.91
N TYR A 107 -5.23 13.19 -9.85
CA TYR A 107 -4.68 14.16 -10.81
C TYR A 107 -5.59 14.30 -12.03
N GLU A 108 -5.64 15.49 -12.64
CA GLU A 108 -6.42 15.74 -13.87
C GLU A 108 -6.10 14.74 -14.99
N GLY A 109 -4.84 14.30 -15.09
CA GLY A 109 -4.43 13.28 -16.06
C GLY A 109 -5.20 11.96 -15.92
N MET A 110 -5.64 11.58 -14.71
CA MET A 110 -6.42 10.36 -14.49
C MET A 110 -7.74 10.37 -15.30
N PHE A 111 -8.33 11.54 -15.54
CA PHE A 111 -9.57 11.66 -16.31
C PHE A 111 -9.39 11.37 -17.82
N ARG A 112 -8.15 11.24 -18.32
CA ARG A 112 -7.88 10.78 -19.69
C ARG A 112 -8.15 9.28 -19.88
N VAL A 113 -7.92 8.49 -18.82
CA VAL A 113 -8.14 7.04 -18.77
C VAL A 113 -9.46 6.68 -18.08
N ALA A 114 -9.81 7.35 -16.99
CA ALA A 114 -11.05 7.13 -16.24
C ALA A 114 -12.22 7.91 -16.87
N ARG A 115 -12.71 7.43 -18.01
CA ARG A 115 -13.70 8.13 -18.85
C ARG A 115 -15.16 8.02 -18.41
N SER A 116 -15.43 7.37 -17.27
CA SER A 116 -16.78 7.19 -16.73
C SER A 116 -16.75 7.27 -15.21
N ALA A 117 -17.92 7.48 -14.60
CA ALA A 117 -18.05 7.43 -13.15
C ALA A 117 -17.68 6.06 -12.59
N ASP A 118 -17.95 4.97 -13.32
CA ASP A 118 -17.55 3.62 -12.93
C ASP A 118 -16.02 3.45 -12.95
N HIS A 119 -15.33 3.98 -13.95
CA HIS A 119 -13.87 3.98 -13.96
C HIS A 119 -13.29 4.77 -12.77
N LEU A 120 -13.83 5.96 -12.52
CA LEU A 120 -13.36 6.76 -11.38
C LEU A 120 -13.69 6.07 -10.04
N ALA A 121 -14.82 5.34 -9.97
CA ALA A 121 -15.18 4.56 -8.79
C ALA A 121 -14.20 3.40 -8.54
N ALA A 122 -13.63 2.80 -9.60
CA ALA A 122 -12.57 1.81 -9.44
C ALA A 122 -11.30 2.41 -8.81
N VAL A 123 -10.85 3.58 -9.29
CA VAL A 123 -9.69 4.28 -8.71
C VAL A 123 -9.96 4.64 -7.25
N VAL A 124 -11.06 5.35 -6.99
CA VAL A 124 -11.35 5.84 -5.63
C VAL A 124 -11.66 4.69 -4.66
N GLY A 125 -12.37 3.66 -5.12
CA GLY A 125 -12.65 2.48 -4.30
C GLY A 125 -11.38 1.73 -3.90
N HIS A 126 -10.40 1.66 -4.80
CA HIS A 126 -9.08 1.11 -4.54
C HIS A 126 -8.31 1.95 -3.50
N GLU A 127 -8.28 3.28 -3.65
CA GLU A 127 -7.65 4.19 -2.68
C GLU A 127 -8.29 4.13 -1.28
N ILE A 128 -9.62 4.03 -1.20
CA ILE A 128 -10.32 3.80 0.07
C ILE A 128 -9.88 2.45 0.66
N GLY A 129 -9.77 1.40 -0.16
CA GLY A 129 -9.29 0.09 0.26
C GLY A 129 -7.93 0.13 0.93
N HIS A 130 -6.97 0.89 0.40
CA HIS A 130 -5.66 1.07 1.04
C HIS A 130 -5.75 1.66 2.44
N LEU A 131 -6.62 2.66 2.64
CA LEU A 131 -6.78 3.30 3.93
C LEU A 131 -7.57 2.44 4.92
N SER A 132 -8.62 1.76 4.45
CA SER A 132 -9.41 0.82 5.27
C SER A 132 -8.57 -0.35 5.78
N ALA A 133 -7.59 -0.80 5.01
CA ALA A 133 -6.66 -1.86 5.39
C ALA A 133 -5.39 -1.37 6.09
N ASN A 134 -5.26 -0.06 6.36
CA ASN A 134 -4.06 0.55 6.97
C ASN A 134 -2.74 0.31 6.20
N HIS A 135 -2.80 0.05 4.89
CA HIS A 135 -1.61 -0.21 4.07
C HIS A 135 -0.52 0.88 4.17
N PRO A 136 -0.83 2.19 4.28
CA PRO A 136 0.20 3.20 4.49
C PRO A 136 1.00 2.99 5.78
N GLN A 137 0.35 2.57 6.87
CA GLN A 137 1.05 2.29 8.14
C GLN A 137 1.95 1.06 8.02
N GLU A 138 1.47 0.01 7.37
CA GLU A 138 2.26 -1.20 7.12
C GLU A 138 3.49 -0.87 6.27
N ARG A 139 3.31 -0.07 5.21
CA ARG A 139 4.39 0.36 4.31
C ARG A 139 5.45 1.16 5.05
N ILE A 140 5.05 2.16 5.85
CA ILE A 140 5.98 2.96 6.67
C ILE A 140 6.67 2.07 7.71
N SER A 141 5.94 1.15 8.35
CA SER A 141 6.52 0.22 9.33
C SER A 141 7.58 -0.69 8.71
N ALA A 142 7.33 -1.18 7.50
CA ALA A 142 8.26 -2.03 6.76
C ALA A 142 9.54 -1.27 6.38
N GLU A 143 9.42 0.00 6.00
CA GLU A 143 10.57 0.86 5.69
C GLU A 143 11.41 1.11 6.94
N VAL A 144 10.78 1.52 8.05
CA VAL A 144 11.48 1.74 9.34
C VAL A 144 12.18 0.47 9.81
N ALA A 145 11.55 -0.70 9.64
CA ALA A 145 12.16 -1.98 9.96
C ALA A 145 13.39 -2.28 9.07
N THR A 146 13.30 -1.98 7.78
CA THR A 146 14.39 -2.19 6.81
C THR A 146 15.58 -1.29 7.12
N ASP A 147 15.34 0.01 7.36
CA ASP A 147 16.36 0.97 7.75
C ASP A 147 17.05 0.58 9.06
N THR A 148 16.26 0.15 10.06
CA THR A 148 16.79 -0.33 11.34
C THR A 148 17.67 -1.57 11.12
N ALA A 149 17.24 -2.52 10.30
CA ALA A 149 18.00 -3.74 10.01
C ALA A 149 19.32 -3.44 9.28
N LEU A 150 19.31 -2.55 8.29
CA LEU A 150 20.51 -2.12 7.56
C LEU A 150 21.51 -1.44 8.49
N GLN A 151 21.04 -0.62 9.43
CA GLN A 151 21.90 0.03 10.42
C GLN A 151 22.47 -0.96 11.44
N LEU A 152 21.72 -1.97 11.89
CA LEU A 152 22.25 -3.03 12.75
C LEU A 152 23.35 -3.83 12.06
N VAL A 153 23.18 -4.16 10.77
CA VAL A 153 24.23 -4.78 9.95
C VAL A 153 25.42 -3.83 9.80
N GLY A 154 25.18 -2.55 9.52
CA GLY A 154 26.23 -1.53 9.45
C GLY A 154 26.99 -1.36 10.77
N GLY A 155 26.31 -1.44 11.91
CA GLY A 155 26.89 -1.35 13.25
C GLY A 155 27.68 -2.57 13.67
N LEU A 156 27.23 -3.76 13.29
CA LEU A 156 28.03 -4.98 13.40
C LEU A 156 29.29 -4.93 12.51
N LEU A 157 29.23 -4.18 11.39
CA LEU A 157 30.36 -3.91 10.50
C LEU A 157 31.18 -2.66 10.89
N GLY A 158 30.89 -2.01 12.02
CA GLY A 158 31.69 -0.93 12.61
C GLY A 158 31.20 0.51 12.39
N ALA A 159 30.01 0.72 11.82
CA ALA A 159 29.38 2.04 11.70
C ALA A 159 28.56 2.39 12.96
N ARG A 160 28.88 3.52 13.61
CA ARG A 160 28.36 3.99 14.91
C ARG A 160 26.88 3.68 15.25
N ASN A 161 26.65 3.36 16.53
CA ASN A 161 25.33 3.21 17.17
C ASN A 161 24.48 4.48 17.05
N VAL A 162 23.40 4.43 16.27
CA VAL A 162 22.32 5.43 16.28
C VAL A 162 21.14 4.80 17.03
N GLY A 163 20.57 5.49 18.01
CA GLY A 163 19.48 4.93 18.82
C GLY A 163 18.16 4.86 18.02
N ASN A 164 17.31 3.87 18.30
CA ASN A 164 16.06 3.64 17.55
C ASN A 164 15.17 4.89 17.42
N ALA A 165 15.14 5.78 18.41
CA ALA A 165 14.35 7.02 18.37
C ALA A 165 14.92 8.06 17.39
N ASP A 166 16.25 8.14 17.25
CA ASP A 166 16.92 9.03 16.31
C ASP A 166 16.76 8.52 14.87
N VAL A 167 16.71 7.19 14.68
CA VAL A 167 16.46 6.54 13.40
C VAL A 167 15.04 6.80 12.91
N ILE A 168 14.04 6.63 13.79
CA ILE A 168 12.64 6.94 13.48
C ILE A 168 12.53 8.43 13.12
N THR A 169 13.12 9.34 13.89
CA THR A 169 13.07 10.78 13.61
C THR A 169 13.74 11.17 12.28
N ALA A 170 14.88 10.54 11.94
CA ALA A 170 15.58 10.80 10.67
C ALA A 170 14.86 10.21 9.45
N ALA A 171 14.32 9.00 9.56
CA ALA A 171 13.46 8.39 8.54
C ALA A 171 12.18 9.23 8.31
N LEU A 172 11.64 9.82 9.37
CA LEU A 172 10.44 10.67 9.31
C LEU A 172 10.71 12.09 8.79
N GLY A 173 11.92 12.64 8.92
CA GLY A 173 12.23 14.04 8.55
C GLY A 173 12.54 14.27 7.07
N LEU A 174 13.11 13.27 6.37
CA LEU A 174 13.41 13.33 4.93
C LEU A 174 12.88 12.11 4.14
N GLY A 175 12.69 10.96 4.80
CA GLY A 175 12.17 9.73 4.20
C GLY A 175 10.64 9.59 4.24
N ALA A 176 9.92 10.40 5.02
CA ALA A 176 8.46 10.31 5.13
C ALA A 176 7.73 10.54 3.80
N GLN A 177 8.16 11.54 3.02
CA GLN A 177 7.63 11.76 1.67
C GLN A 177 7.97 10.58 0.75
N VAL A 178 9.17 10.02 0.86
CA VAL A 178 9.62 8.88 0.04
C VAL A 178 8.83 7.61 0.39
N GLY A 179 8.61 7.32 1.68
CA GLY A 179 7.83 6.17 2.15
C GLY A 179 6.34 6.24 1.80
N LEU A 180 5.81 7.43 1.54
CA LEU A 180 4.45 7.61 1.01
C LEU A 180 4.37 7.37 -0.51
N LEU A 181 5.50 7.44 -1.21
CA LEU A 181 5.63 7.23 -2.66
C LEU A 181 6.15 5.83 -3.03
N LEU A 182 6.57 5.03 -2.06
CA LEU A 182 6.98 3.65 -2.29
C LEU A 182 5.82 2.80 -2.85
N PRO A 183 6.08 1.87 -3.78
CA PRO A 183 5.04 1.00 -4.31
C PRO A 183 4.49 0.10 -3.20
N TYR A 184 3.18 -0.15 -3.25
CA TYR A 184 2.57 -1.15 -2.37
C TYR A 184 3.00 -2.57 -2.75
N SER A 185 2.96 -3.46 -1.77
CA SER A 185 3.20 -4.87 -2.01
C SER A 185 2.06 -5.48 -2.83
N ARG A 186 2.33 -6.58 -3.54
CA ARG A 186 1.32 -7.31 -4.31
C ARG A 186 0.10 -7.71 -3.48
N ASN A 187 0.28 -8.10 -2.20
CA ASN A 187 -0.83 -8.51 -1.36
C ASN A 187 -1.73 -7.32 -0.99
N GLN A 188 -1.13 -6.16 -0.71
CA GLN A 188 -1.86 -4.93 -0.43
C GLN A 188 -2.67 -4.46 -1.64
N GLU A 189 -2.09 -4.57 -2.83
CA GLU A 189 -2.81 -4.27 -4.08
C GLU A 189 -4.01 -5.21 -4.32
N LEU A 190 -3.85 -6.52 -4.05
CA LEU A 190 -4.94 -7.50 -4.19
C LEU A 190 -6.07 -7.25 -3.17
N GLU A 191 -5.72 -6.86 -1.95
CA GLU A 191 -6.69 -6.52 -0.91
C GLU A 191 -7.44 -5.23 -1.26
N ALA A 192 -6.73 -4.19 -1.70
CA ALA A 192 -7.32 -2.93 -2.14
C ALA A 192 -8.23 -3.12 -3.37
N ASP A 193 -7.84 -3.95 -4.34
CA ASP A 193 -8.69 -4.34 -5.48
C ASP A 193 -9.97 -5.04 -5.02
N ALA A 194 -9.84 -6.04 -4.15
CA ALA A 194 -10.99 -6.80 -3.67
C ALA A 194 -11.96 -5.92 -2.86
N PHE A 195 -11.43 -4.98 -2.07
CA PHE A 195 -12.23 -3.97 -1.38
C PHE A 195 -12.92 -3.06 -2.39
N GLY A 196 -12.17 -2.46 -3.32
CA GLY A 196 -12.68 -1.50 -4.30
C GLY A 196 -13.80 -2.10 -5.15
N LEU A 197 -13.65 -3.32 -5.65
CA LEU A 197 -14.67 -4.01 -6.44
C LEU A 197 -15.97 -4.25 -5.67
N ARG A 198 -15.88 -4.65 -4.39
CA ARG A 198 -17.06 -4.83 -3.53
C ARG A 198 -17.71 -3.50 -3.23
N ALA A 199 -16.91 -2.48 -2.93
CA ALA A 199 -17.40 -1.12 -2.67
C ALA A 199 -18.12 -0.55 -3.89
N MET A 200 -17.56 -0.74 -5.10
CA MET A 200 -18.21 -0.36 -6.36
C MET A 200 -19.57 -1.05 -6.52
N ALA A 201 -19.61 -2.38 -6.42
CA ALA A 201 -20.85 -3.13 -6.62
C ALA A 201 -21.92 -2.76 -5.59
N GLY A 202 -21.55 -2.65 -4.31
CA GLY A 202 -22.50 -2.29 -3.26
C GLY A 202 -22.90 -0.81 -3.28
N ALA A 203 -22.05 0.06 -3.81
CA ALA A 203 -22.41 1.44 -4.11
C ALA A 203 -23.33 1.53 -5.33
N GLY A 204 -23.39 0.51 -6.20
CA GLY A 204 -24.20 0.48 -7.43
C GLY A 204 -23.47 1.07 -8.66
N TYR A 205 -22.14 0.91 -8.70
CA TYR A 205 -21.30 1.08 -9.89
C TYR A 205 -21.03 -0.27 -10.55
N ASP A 206 -20.72 -0.28 -11.84
CA ASP A 206 -20.31 -1.51 -12.53
C ASP A 206 -18.86 -1.85 -12.21
N ALA A 207 -18.65 -2.75 -11.25
CA ALA A 207 -17.33 -3.23 -10.83
C ALA A 207 -16.51 -3.84 -11.99
N ARG A 208 -17.14 -4.33 -13.07
CA ARG A 208 -16.43 -4.88 -14.24
C ARG A 208 -15.64 -3.80 -14.98
N GLN A 209 -16.00 -2.53 -14.82
CA GLN A 209 -15.28 -1.40 -15.42
C GLN A 209 -13.88 -1.21 -14.83
N ALA A 210 -13.57 -1.79 -13.66
CA ALA A 210 -12.20 -1.81 -13.15
C ALA A 210 -11.24 -2.52 -14.12
N LEU A 211 -11.68 -3.62 -14.75
CA LEU A 211 -10.87 -4.34 -15.75
C LEU A 211 -10.68 -3.52 -17.04
N ASP A 212 -11.68 -2.74 -17.46
CA ASP A 212 -11.57 -1.84 -18.62
C ASP A 212 -10.60 -0.69 -18.31
N LEU A 213 -10.71 -0.08 -17.13
CA LEU A 213 -9.77 0.93 -16.66
C LEU A 213 -8.32 0.42 -16.68
N TRP A 214 -8.09 -0.78 -16.18
CA TRP A 214 -6.77 -1.42 -16.18
C TRP A 214 -6.18 -1.50 -17.60
N ARG A 215 -6.94 -2.00 -18.56
CA ARG A 215 -6.52 -2.06 -19.97
C ARG A 215 -6.25 -0.67 -20.55
N ARG A 216 -7.05 0.33 -20.18
CA ARG A 216 -6.81 1.73 -20.60
C ARG A 216 -5.51 2.28 -20.05
N MET A 217 -5.18 1.99 -18.80
CA MET A 217 -3.92 2.40 -18.18
C MET A 217 -2.72 1.71 -18.83
N GLU A 218 -2.82 0.43 -19.21
CA GLU A 218 -1.76 -0.28 -19.95
C GLU A 218 -1.51 0.30 -21.35
N LEU A 219 -2.58 0.80 -22.01
CA LEU A 219 -2.48 1.44 -23.32
C LEU A 219 -1.96 2.89 -23.23
N GLU A 220 -2.04 3.51 -22.05
CA GLU A 220 -1.58 4.86 -21.77
C GLU A 220 -0.11 4.83 -21.30
N GLY A 221 0.73 5.79 -21.71
CA GLY A 221 2.02 6.03 -21.05
C GLY A 221 3.30 5.57 -21.77
N GLY A 222 3.24 5.11 -23.02
CA GLY A 222 4.44 4.81 -23.80
C GLY A 222 5.40 3.84 -23.09
N ALA A 223 6.71 4.04 -23.19
CA ALA A 223 7.69 3.07 -22.65
C ALA A 223 7.77 2.95 -21.12
N ARG A 224 7.16 3.88 -20.35
CA ARG A 224 7.19 3.87 -18.86
C ARG A 224 5.82 3.63 -18.21
N GLY A 225 4.73 3.68 -18.96
CA GLY A 225 3.38 3.62 -18.39
C GLY A 225 3.00 4.89 -17.61
N PRO A 226 1.78 4.96 -17.06
CA PRO A 226 1.36 6.05 -16.20
C PRO A 226 1.93 5.93 -14.78
N GLU A 227 2.09 7.05 -14.08
CA GLU A 227 2.65 7.09 -12.72
C GLU A 227 1.87 6.22 -11.73
N PHE A 228 0.55 6.11 -11.92
CA PHE A 228 -0.29 5.18 -11.15
C PHE A 228 0.25 3.74 -11.15
N LEU A 229 0.77 3.23 -12.28
CA LEU A 229 1.30 1.86 -12.34
C LEU A 229 2.68 1.72 -11.70
N ALA A 230 3.38 2.83 -11.46
CA ALA A 230 4.64 2.83 -10.72
C ALA A 230 4.38 2.66 -9.21
N THR A 231 3.36 3.34 -8.67
CA THR A 231 2.99 3.26 -7.25
C THR A 231 2.04 2.09 -6.93
N HIS A 232 1.28 1.63 -7.93
CA HIS A 232 0.36 0.48 -7.85
C HIS A 232 0.77 -0.61 -8.86
N PRO A 233 1.82 -1.40 -8.58
CA PRO A 233 2.32 -2.37 -9.53
C PRO A 233 1.26 -3.39 -9.93
N ALA A 234 1.29 -3.76 -11.21
CA ALA A 234 0.25 -4.52 -11.87
C ALA A 234 0.74 -5.88 -12.40
N PRO A 235 0.99 -6.88 -11.54
CA PRO A 235 1.23 -8.22 -12.05
C PRO A 235 -0.05 -8.76 -12.70
N ALA A 236 0.08 -9.56 -13.77
CA ALA A 236 -1.03 -10.26 -14.44
C ALA A 236 -1.97 -10.96 -13.44
N ALA A 237 -1.42 -11.41 -12.31
CA ALA A 237 -2.18 -12.03 -11.23
C ALA A 237 -3.25 -11.14 -10.56
N ARG A 238 -3.17 -9.80 -10.68
CA ARG A 238 -4.23 -8.89 -10.19
C ARG A 238 -5.48 -9.00 -11.06
N ILE A 239 -5.31 -9.10 -12.38
CA ILE A 239 -6.44 -9.26 -13.32
C ILE A 239 -7.20 -10.55 -13.01
N ASP A 240 -6.46 -11.66 -12.83
CA ASP A 240 -7.06 -12.95 -12.47
C ASP A 240 -7.80 -12.87 -11.12
N ALA A 241 -7.22 -12.20 -10.12
CA ALA A 241 -7.83 -12.04 -8.81
C ALA A 241 -9.09 -11.14 -8.85
N MET A 242 -9.05 -10.04 -9.59
CA MET A 242 -10.21 -9.17 -9.81
C MET A 242 -11.35 -9.95 -10.48
N GLN A 243 -11.05 -10.79 -11.48
CA GLN A 243 -12.04 -11.67 -12.11
C GLN A 243 -12.68 -12.65 -11.10
N GLN A 244 -11.88 -13.22 -10.20
CA GLN A 244 -12.40 -14.08 -9.13
C GLN A 244 -13.32 -13.32 -8.18
N VAL A 245 -12.95 -12.10 -7.78
CA VAL A 245 -13.81 -11.25 -6.94
C VAL A 245 -15.12 -10.92 -7.66
N LEU A 246 -15.05 -10.49 -8.93
CA LEU A 246 -16.22 -10.17 -9.75
C LEU A 246 -17.20 -11.35 -9.86
N ALA A 247 -16.70 -12.59 -9.96
CA ALA A 247 -17.53 -13.79 -10.00
C ALA A 247 -18.31 -14.06 -8.69
N THR A 248 -17.92 -13.41 -7.58
CA THR A 248 -18.62 -13.52 -6.29
C THR A 248 -19.62 -12.40 -6.02
N LEU A 249 -19.61 -11.34 -6.85
CA LEU A 249 -20.51 -10.21 -6.67
C LEU A 249 -21.92 -10.56 -7.19
N PRO A 250 -22.98 -10.03 -6.55
CA PRO A 250 -24.34 -10.18 -7.07
C PRO A 250 -24.46 -9.54 -8.47
N ALA A 251 -25.31 -10.15 -9.30
CA ALA A 251 -25.55 -9.74 -10.69
C ALA A 251 -26.25 -8.38 -10.81
#